data_AF-A0A536XKB4-F1
#
_entry.id   AF-A0A536XKB4-F1
#
_cell.length_a   1.000
_cell.length_b   1.000
_cell.length_c   1.000
_cell.angle_alpha   90.00
_cell.angle_beta   90.00
_cell.angle_gamma   90.00
#
_symmetry.space_group_name_H-M   'P 1'
#
loop_
_entity.id
_entity.type
_entity.pdbx_description
1 polymer ?
#
loop_
_entity_poly.entity_id
_entity_poly.type
_entity_poly.pdbx_seq_one_letter_code
_entity_poly.pdbx_strand_id
1 'polypeptide(L)'
;MPGEQGLVRVSTHSPSEILTVSALVRSVRDLLERRYPLLWVAGEISNFTVAKSGHAYFVLKDEHAQARCVMFRQRQQNLEWTPRNGMQIEVQALVSLYEPRGDFQLNVETMRRAGLGALFEAFLKLRDKLEKEGLFKAETKRALPSLPRAIGVITSRDAAALRDVLTTLARRNPSIEVVVFPVQVQGEGAAEKIASALRIAAR
;
A
#
# COMPACT_ATOMS: atom_id res chain seq x y z
N MET A 1 -46.43 0.14 -3.35
CA MET A 1 -45.75 0.62 -2.13
C MET A 1 -45.27 -0.61 -1.36
N PRO A 2 -44.02 -1.06 -1.52
CA PRO A 2 -43.46 -2.13 -0.70
C PRO A 2 -42.89 -1.55 0.59
N GLY A 3 -43.24 -2.16 1.72
CA GLY A 3 -43.00 -1.67 3.07
C GLY A 3 -41.54 -1.74 3.53
N GLU A 4 -41.15 -0.71 4.28
CA GLU A 4 -39.95 -0.68 5.11
C GLU A 4 -40.05 -1.75 6.20
N GLN A 5 -39.26 -2.82 6.07
CA GLN A 5 -39.02 -3.75 7.17
C GLN A 5 -38.06 -3.08 8.16
N GLY A 6 -38.65 -2.50 9.21
CA GLY A 6 -37.91 -1.94 10.35
C GLY A 6 -37.11 -3.03 11.06
N LEU A 7 -35.80 -2.78 11.18
CA LEU A 7 -34.88 -3.62 11.96
C LEU A 7 -35.26 -3.54 13.45
N VAL A 8 -35.87 -4.60 13.97
CA VAL A 8 -36.18 -4.71 15.42
C VAL A 8 -34.86 -4.86 16.19
N ARG A 9 -34.49 -3.83 16.96
CA ARG A 9 -33.40 -3.93 17.94
C ARG A 9 -33.91 -4.67 19.16
N VAL A 10 -33.53 -5.94 19.30
CA VAL A 10 -33.71 -6.70 20.53
C VAL A 10 -32.57 -6.32 21.49
N SER A 11 -32.87 -5.49 22.49
CA SER A 11 -31.96 -5.28 23.62
C SER A 11 -31.96 -6.55 24.46
N THR A 12 -30.85 -7.28 24.50
CA THR A 12 -30.71 -8.55 25.22
C THR A 12 -30.50 -8.41 26.73
N HIS A 13 -30.37 -7.18 27.24
CA HIS A 13 -30.14 -6.91 28.65
C HIS A 13 -31.28 -6.06 29.22
N SER A 14 -31.85 -6.52 30.34
CA SER A 14 -32.82 -5.73 31.09
C SER A 14 -32.11 -4.56 31.79
N PRO A 15 -32.71 -3.36 31.91
CA PRO A 15 -32.08 -2.20 32.57
C PRO A 15 -31.64 -2.45 34.02
N SER A 16 -32.15 -3.50 34.65
CA SER A 16 -31.88 -3.94 36.02
C SER A 16 -30.85 -5.08 36.13
N GLU A 17 -30.32 -5.58 35.03
CA GLU A 17 -29.34 -6.68 35.03
C GLU A 17 -27.96 -6.16 35.46
N ILE A 18 -27.42 -6.70 36.55
CA ILE A 18 -26.11 -6.31 37.08
C ILE A 18 -25.03 -7.14 36.37
N LEU A 19 -24.26 -6.50 35.50
CA LEU A 19 -23.11 -7.11 34.84
C LEU A 19 -21.83 -6.95 35.68
N THR A 20 -20.97 -7.96 35.64
CA THR A 20 -19.59 -7.81 36.13
C THR A 20 -18.80 -6.92 35.16
N VAL A 21 -17.75 -6.25 35.66
CA VAL A 21 -16.88 -5.42 34.82
C VAL A 21 -16.30 -6.22 33.64
N SER A 22 -15.91 -7.48 33.87
CA SER A 22 -15.36 -8.34 32.84
C SER A 22 -16.40 -8.76 31.79
N ALA A 23 -17.66 -8.96 32.19
CA ALA A 23 -18.76 -9.22 31.25
C ALA A 23 -19.05 -8.00 30.38
N LEU A 24 -19.07 -6.80 30.98
CA LEU A 24 -19.27 -5.55 30.24
C LEU A 24 -18.14 -5.30 29.22
N VAL A 25 -16.87 -5.40 29.65
CA VAL A 25 -15.72 -5.16 28.75
C VAL A 25 -15.72 -6.15 27.58
N ARG A 26 -16.00 -7.44 27.84
CA ARG A 26 -16.13 -8.44 26.76
C ARG A 26 -17.26 -8.09 25.80
N SER A 27 -18.43 -7.72 26.32
CA SER A 27 -19.57 -7.33 25.49
C SER A 27 -19.26 -6.14 24.58
N VAL A 28 -18.59 -5.11 25.11
CA VAL A 28 -18.19 -3.93 24.32
C VAL A 28 -17.14 -4.30 23.27
N ARG A 29 -16.14 -5.13 23.62
CA ARG A 29 -15.14 -5.61 22.67
C ARG A 29 -15.81 -6.34 21.50
N ASP A 30 -16.68 -7.29 21.82
CA ASP A 30 -17.37 -8.10 20.80
C ASP A 30 -18.25 -7.22 19.90
N LEU A 31 -18.85 -6.15 20.44
CA LEU A 31 -19.61 -5.18 19.66
C LEU A 31 -18.71 -4.36 18.72
N LEU A 32 -17.55 -3.92 19.19
CA LEU A 32 -16.58 -3.18 18.38
C LEU A 32 -16.03 -4.05 17.25
N GLU A 33 -15.58 -5.26 17.57
CA GLU A 33 -15.02 -6.21 16.58
C GLU A 33 -16.05 -6.63 15.53
N ARG A 34 -17.34 -6.75 15.90
CA ARG A 34 -18.42 -7.02 14.93
C ARG A 34 -18.74 -5.81 14.06
N ARG A 35 -18.69 -4.60 14.60
CA ARG A 35 -19.08 -3.38 13.89
C ARG A 35 -18.01 -2.89 12.93
N TYR A 36 -16.75 -3.04 13.31
CA TYR A 36 -15.60 -2.54 12.59
C TYR A 36 -14.76 -3.71 12.06
N PRO A 37 -14.98 -4.13 10.81
CA PRO A 37 -14.09 -5.10 10.19
C PRO A 37 -12.69 -4.52 10.02
N LEU A 38 -11.77 -5.35 9.53
CA LEU A 38 -10.42 -4.93 9.18
C LEU A 38 -10.45 -3.68 8.28
N LEU A 39 -9.89 -2.57 8.76
CA LEU A 39 -10.00 -1.26 8.12
C LEU A 39 -8.66 -0.53 8.12
N TRP A 40 -8.56 0.51 7.29
CA TRP A 40 -7.40 1.38 7.24
C TRP A 40 -7.60 2.64 8.09
N VAL A 41 -6.58 2.98 8.90
CA VAL A 41 -6.53 4.21 9.70
C VAL A 41 -5.25 4.96 9.39
N ALA A 42 -5.36 6.26 9.13
CA ALA A 42 -4.22 7.14 8.89
C ALA A 42 -3.85 7.91 10.17
N GLY A 43 -2.57 8.22 10.33
CA GLY A 43 -2.11 9.10 11.39
C GLY A 43 -0.59 9.09 11.56
N GLU A 44 -0.14 9.84 12.55
CA GLU A 44 1.26 9.93 12.92
C GLU A 44 1.61 8.92 14.00
N ILE A 45 2.77 8.26 13.87
CA ILE A 45 3.34 7.42 14.93
C ILE A 45 3.88 8.29 16.07
N SER A 46 3.49 7.99 17.30
CA SER A 46 4.11 8.48 18.52
C SER A 46 4.43 7.32 19.47
N ASN A 47 5.38 7.52 20.39
CA ASN A 47 5.75 6.57 21.45
C ASN A 47 6.04 5.13 20.97
N PHE A 48 6.64 4.98 19.79
CA PHE A 48 7.01 3.69 19.22
C PHE A 48 8.05 2.97 20.08
N THR A 49 7.73 1.74 20.47
CA THR A 49 8.59 0.87 21.28
C THR A 49 8.42 -0.58 20.84
N VAL A 50 9.52 -1.34 20.81
CA VAL A 50 9.48 -2.79 20.61
C VAL A 50 9.75 -3.48 21.94
N ALA A 51 8.80 -4.29 22.40
CA ALA A 51 8.96 -5.05 23.64
C ALA A 51 9.93 -6.23 23.47
N LYS A 52 10.39 -6.80 24.59
CA LYS A 52 11.25 -7.99 24.59
C LYS A 52 10.65 -9.20 23.87
N SER A 53 9.31 -9.29 23.80
CA SER A 53 8.61 -10.31 23.02
C SER A 53 8.73 -10.14 21.50
N GLY A 54 9.21 -8.98 21.04
CA GLY A 54 9.26 -8.57 19.64
C GLY A 54 7.96 -7.95 19.12
N HIS A 55 6.95 -7.73 19.98
CA HIS A 55 5.76 -6.97 19.61
C HIS A 55 6.07 -5.48 19.62
N ALA A 56 5.57 -4.75 18.62
CA ALA A 56 5.67 -3.31 18.57
C ALA A 56 4.42 -2.68 19.17
N TYR A 57 4.63 -1.63 19.96
CA TYR A 57 3.60 -0.81 20.57
C TYR A 57 3.85 0.63 20.20
N PHE A 58 2.79 1.34 19.81
CA PHE A 58 2.87 2.75 19.48
C PHE A 58 1.51 3.40 19.64
N VAL A 59 1.47 4.72 19.55
CA VAL A 59 0.24 5.51 19.47
C VAL A 59 0.11 6.01 18.03
N LEU A 60 -1.06 5.82 17.44
CA LEU A 60 -1.43 6.49 16.20
C LEU A 60 -2.29 7.69 16.56
N LYS A 61 -1.90 8.88 16.13
CA LYS A 61 -2.58 10.14 16.46
C LYS A 61 -2.86 10.99 15.22
N ASP A 62 -3.89 11.82 15.31
CA ASP A 62 -4.15 12.96 14.44
C ASP A 62 -4.23 14.26 15.27
N GLU A 63 -4.83 15.31 14.73
CA GLU A 63 -4.99 16.60 15.43
C GLU A 63 -5.97 16.54 16.61
N HIS A 64 -6.91 15.59 16.62
CA HIS A 64 -8.04 15.56 17.54
C HIS A 64 -8.10 14.32 18.42
N ALA A 65 -7.49 13.22 17.99
CA ALA A 65 -7.62 11.91 18.61
C ALA A 65 -6.31 11.12 18.59
N GLN A 66 -6.23 10.13 19.47
CA GLN A 66 -5.15 9.16 19.50
C GLN A 66 -5.66 7.78 19.91
N ALA A 67 -5.05 6.73 19.37
CA ALA A 67 -5.34 5.35 19.67
C ALA A 67 -4.05 4.55 19.93
N ARG A 68 -4.10 3.63 20.89
CA ARG A 68 -2.98 2.69 21.11
C ARG A 68 -3.01 1.61 20.06
N CYS A 69 -1.85 1.31 19.51
CA CYS A 69 -1.65 0.30 18.48
C CYS A 69 -0.73 -0.80 19.02
N VAL A 70 -1.06 -2.04 18.71
CA VAL A 70 -0.19 -3.19 18.90
C VAL A 70 0.03 -3.89 17.57
N MET A 71 1.27 -4.24 17.27
CA MET A 71 1.63 -5.04 16.12
C MET A 71 2.40 -6.27 16.58
N PHE A 72 1.85 -7.45 16.33
CA PHE A 72 2.50 -8.70 16.72
C PHE A 72 3.80 -8.93 15.94
N ARG A 73 4.73 -9.65 16.56
CA ARG A 73 6.10 -9.86 16.07
C ARG A 73 6.12 -10.35 14.62
N GLN A 74 5.29 -11.36 14.31
CA GLN A 74 5.23 -11.95 12.98
C GLN A 74 4.84 -10.93 11.90
N ARG A 75 3.93 -10.00 12.22
CA ARG A 75 3.54 -8.92 11.31
C ARG A 75 4.65 -7.87 11.20
N GLN A 76 5.25 -7.49 12.33
CA GLN A 76 6.33 -6.52 12.36
C GLN A 76 7.55 -6.96 11.54
N GLN A 77 7.91 -8.24 11.59
CA GLN A 77 9.03 -8.80 10.82
C GLN A 77 8.81 -8.80 9.31
N ASN A 78 7.56 -8.75 8.85
CA ASN A 78 7.22 -8.71 7.42
C ASN A 78 7.25 -7.28 6.84
N LEU A 79 7.51 -6.25 7.65
CA LEU A 79 7.64 -4.89 7.15
C LEU A 79 9.00 -4.72 6.45
N GLU A 80 8.96 -4.25 5.21
CA GLU A 80 10.15 -3.93 4.41
C GLU A 80 10.90 -2.68 4.89
N TRP A 81 10.34 -1.96 5.88
CA TRP A 81 10.86 -0.71 6.39
C TRP A 81 10.64 -0.62 7.91
N THR A 82 11.45 0.20 8.58
CA THR A 82 11.39 0.37 10.04
C THR A 82 10.56 1.59 10.42
N PRO A 83 9.45 1.42 11.16
CA PRO A 83 8.65 2.53 11.67
C PRO A 83 9.41 3.37 12.69
N ARG A 84 9.14 4.69 12.72
CA ARG A 84 9.74 5.64 13.68
C ARG A 84 8.72 6.69 14.11
N ASN A 85 8.93 7.28 15.28
CA ASN A 85 8.13 8.41 15.74
C ASN A 85 8.16 9.58 14.74
N GLY A 86 7.03 10.27 14.63
CA GLY A 86 6.83 11.40 13.71
C GLY A 86 6.51 10.98 12.26
N MET A 87 6.49 9.68 11.95
CA MET A 87 6.12 9.23 10.60
C MET A 87 4.61 9.25 10.41
N GLN A 88 4.18 9.85 9.31
CA GLN A 88 2.82 9.73 8.80
C GLN A 88 2.64 8.37 8.11
N ILE A 89 1.68 7.59 8.58
CA ILE A 89 1.44 6.22 8.14
C ILE A 89 -0.06 5.94 7.96
N GLU A 90 -0.33 4.84 7.26
CA GLU A 90 -1.63 4.21 7.21
C GLU A 90 -1.47 2.78 7.73
N VAL A 91 -2.29 2.38 8.69
CA VAL A 91 -2.31 1.03 9.27
C VAL A 91 -3.58 0.31 8.87
N GLN A 92 -3.46 -0.97 8.53
CA GLN A 92 -4.62 -1.86 8.44
C GLN A 92 -4.78 -2.54 9.80
N ALA A 93 -5.91 -2.33 10.47
CA ALA A 93 -6.11 -2.77 11.85
C ALA A 93 -7.53 -3.24 12.16
N LEU A 94 -7.62 -4.11 13.17
CA LEU A 94 -8.88 -4.49 13.83
C LEU A 94 -9.07 -3.63 15.08
N VAL A 95 -10.28 -3.11 15.24
CA VAL A 95 -10.67 -2.34 16.43
C VAL A 95 -11.03 -3.30 17.55
N SER A 96 -10.38 -3.17 18.71
CA SER A 96 -10.60 -4.05 19.86
C SER A 96 -10.42 -3.30 21.20
N LEU A 97 -10.56 -4.03 22.30
CA LEU A 97 -10.29 -3.57 23.66
C LEU A 97 -9.32 -4.54 24.34
N TYR A 98 -8.32 -3.98 25.03
CA TYR A 98 -7.44 -4.77 25.88
C TYR A 98 -8.16 -5.14 27.18
N GLU A 99 -8.75 -6.34 27.22
CA GLU A 99 -9.65 -6.78 28.30
C GLU A 99 -9.15 -6.50 29.73
N PRO A 100 -7.87 -6.76 30.09
CA PRO A 100 -7.43 -6.56 31.47
C PRO A 100 -7.51 -5.11 31.97
N ARG A 101 -7.53 -4.13 31.05
CA ARG A 101 -7.63 -2.70 31.39
C ARG A 101 -8.82 -1.99 30.78
N GLY A 102 -9.54 -2.61 29.85
CA GLY A 102 -10.60 -1.97 29.07
C GLY A 102 -10.09 -0.86 28.14
N ASP A 103 -8.80 -0.84 27.82
CA ASP A 103 -8.18 0.19 26.98
C ASP A 103 -8.55 -0.03 25.51
N PHE A 104 -9.00 1.03 24.82
CA PHE A 104 -9.21 1.01 23.36
C PHE A 104 -7.89 0.75 22.63
N GLN A 105 -7.91 -0.19 21.68
CA GLN A 105 -6.71 -0.63 20.98
C GLN A 105 -7.00 -0.98 19.51
N LEU A 106 -6.01 -0.69 18.67
CA LEU A 106 -5.94 -1.15 17.29
C LEU A 106 -4.92 -2.30 17.19
N ASN A 107 -5.39 -3.47 16.77
CA ASN A 107 -4.54 -4.61 16.44
C ASN A 107 -4.10 -4.48 14.98
N VAL A 108 -2.84 -4.13 14.77
CA VAL A 108 -2.28 -3.79 13.46
C VAL A 108 -1.82 -5.06 12.73
N GLU A 109 -2.42 -5.30 11.56
CA GLU A 109 -2.07 -6.41 10.67
C GLU A 109 -0.94 -6.02 9.70
N THR A 110 -0.98 -4.79 9.16
CA THR A 110 0.07 -4.24 8.30
C THR A 110 0.09 -2.72 8.36
N MET A 111 1.18 -2.10 7.90
CA MET A 111 1.30 -0.65 7.80
C MET A 111 2.10 -0.21 6.58
N ARG A 112 1.74 0.96 6.03
CA ARG A 112 2.44 1.62 4.93
C ARG A 112 2.69 3.08 5.26
N ARG A 113 3.69 3.68 4.62
CA ARG A 113 3.91 5.13 4.68
C ARG A 113 2.70 5.86 4.08
N ALA A 114 2.23 6.92 4.74
CA ALA A 114 1.15 7.75 4.22
C ALA A 114 1.56 8.35 2.86
N GLY A 115 0.58 8.49 1.95
CA GLY A 115 0.80 9.03 0.60
C GLY A 115 1.01 8.00 -0.50
N LEU A 116 1.29 6.72 -0.18
CA LEU A 116 1.24 5.64 -1.18
C LEU A 116 -0.18 5.46 -1.74
N GLY A 117 -1.22 5.65 -0.91
CA GLY A 117 -2.62 5.62 -1.36
C GLY A 117 -2.92 6.70 -2.40
N ALA A 118 -2.49 7.94 -2.14
CA ALA A 118 -2.67 9.06 -3.07
C ALA A 118 -1.87 8.87 -4.37
N LEU A 119 -0.64 8.36 -4.29
CA LEU A 119 0.16 8.05 -5.48
C LEU A 119 -0.47 6.93 -6.30
N PHE A 120 -0.99 5.89 -5.65
CA PHE A 120 -1.68 4.79 -6.30
C PHE A 120 -3.00 5.24 -6.94
N GLU A 121 -3.77 6.10 -6.26
CA GLU A 121 -4.98 6.71 -6.82
C GLU A 121 -4.66 7.61 -8.02
N ALA A 122 -3.61 8.42 -7.94
CA ALA A 122 -3.12 9.23 -9.06
C ALA A 122 -2.67 8.37 -10.24
N PHE A 123 -1.98 7.25 -9.96
CA PHE A 123 -1.59 6.27 -10.97
C PHE A 123 -2.80 5.64 -11.66
N LEU A 124 -3.81 5.20 -10.89
CA LEU A 124 -5.04 4.63 -11.46
C LEU A 124 -5.79 5.66 -12.32
N LYS A 125 -5.95 6.90 -11.85
CA LYS A 125 -6.55 7.99 -12.63
C LYS A 125 -5.80 8.27 -13.92
N LEU A 126 -4.46 8.28 -13.88
CA LEU A 126 -3.63 8.47 -15.06
C LEU A 126 -3.76 7.31 -16.03
N ARG A 127 -3.69 6.06 -15.54
CA ARG A 127 -3.85 4.86 -16.37
C ARG A 127 -5.21 4.87 -17.07
N ASP A 128 -6.29 5.10 -16.33
CA ASP A 128 -7.64 5.13 -16.88
C ASP A 128 -7.82 6.26 -17.91
N LYS A 129 -7.18 7.41 -17.70
CA LYS A 129 -7.12 8.50 -18.68
C LYS A 129 -6.43 8.04 -19.97
N LEU A 130 -5.21 7.49 -19.86
CA LEU A 130 -4.42 7.03 -21.02
C LEU A 130 -5.09 5.86 -21.75
N GLU A 131 -5.83 5.01 -21.02
CA GLU A 131 -6.63 3.93 -21.59
C GLU A 131 -7.83 4.46 -22.38
N LYS A 132 -8.54 5.46 -21.86
CA LYS A 132 -9.62 6.16 -22.59
C LYS A 132 -9.12 6.90 -23.82
N GLU A 133 -7.91 7.46 -23.76
CA GLU A 133 -7.22 8.04 -24.92
C GLU A 133 -6.82 6.97 -25.95
N GLY A 134 -6.95 5.68 -25.62
CA GLY A 134 -6.69 4.57 -26.53
C GLY A 134 -5.20 4.24 -26.69
N LEU A 135 -4.32 4.80 -25.86
CA LEU A 135 -2.87 4.66 -25.99
C LEU A 135 -2.37 3.22 -25.74
N PHE A 136 -3.20 2.37 -25.14
CA PHE A 136 -2.89 0.96 -24.90
C PHE A 136 -3.53 -0.02 -25.90
N LYS A 137 -4.33 0.47 -26.87
CA LYS A 137 -5.02 -0.39 -27.85
C LYS A 137 -4.01 -1.25 -28.60
N ALA A 138 -4.31 -2.54 -28.76
CA ALA A 138 -3.43 -3.46 -29.48
C ALA A 138 -3.28 -3.04 -30.96
N GLU A 139 -4.34 -2.49 -31.55
CA GLU A 139 -4.40 -2.02 -32.94
C GLU A 139 -3.40 -0.90 -33.26
N THR A 140 -3.02 -0.08 -32.27
CA THR A 140 -2.03 1.00 -32.47
C THR A 140 -0.59 0.53 -32.25
N LYS A 141 -0.38 -0.72 -31.81
CA LYS A 141 0.95 -1.29 -31.58
C LYS A 141 1.54 -1.81 -32.88
N ARG A 142 2.81 -1.51 -33.12
CA ARG A 142 3.56 -2.05 -34.25
C ARG A 142 3.86 -3.54 -34.01
N ALA A 143 3.69 -4.35 -35.04
CA ALA A 143 4.12 -5.75 -35.01
C ALA A 143 5.63 -5.83 -34.79
N LEU A 144 6.06 -6.74 -33.91
CA LEU A 144 7.48 -6.96 -33.67
C LEU A 144 8.10 -7.73 -34.84
N PRO A 145 9.32 -7.37 -35.29
CA PRO A 145 10.02 -8.15 -36.30
C PRO A 145 10.38 -9.53 -35.74
N SER A 146 10.27 -10.56 -36.59
CA SER A 146 10.64 -11.94 -36.22
C SER A 146 12.13 -12.09 -35.94
N LEU A 147 12.98 -11.32 -36.64
CA LEU A 147 14.43 -11.30 -36.46
C LEU A 147 14.94 -9.84 -36.38
N PRO A 148 14.99 -9.25 -35.17
CA PRO A 148 15.53 -7.90 -35.02
C PRO A 148 17.04 -7.85 -35.32
N ARG A 149 17.46 -6.85 -36.11
CA ARG A 149 18.88 -6.61 -36.44
C ARG A 149 19.65 -6.00 -35.26
N ALA A 150 18.97 -5.17 -34.47
CA ALA A 150 19.51 -4.53 -33.29
C ALA A 150 18.39 -4.28 -32.27
N ILE A 151 18.77 -4.09 -31.00
CA ILE A 151 17.88 -3.72 -29.90
C ILE A 151 18.33 -2.38 -29.32
N GLY A 152 17.45 -1.38 -29.38
CA GLY A 152 17.64 -0.11 -28.69
C GLY A 152 17.18 -0.20 -27.22
N VAL A 153 18.04 0.17 -26.28
CA VAL A 153 17.72 0.20 -24.84
C VAL A 153 17.80 1.64 -24.34
N ILE A 154 16.64 2.24 -24.09
CA ILE A 154 16.52 3.59 -23.51
C ILE A 154 16.41 3.44 -21.99
N THR A 155 17.47 3.82 -21.26
CA THR A 155 17.54 3.64 -19.79
C THR A 155 18.57 4.57 -19.16
N SER A 156 18.60 4.69 -17.84
CA SER A 156 19.67 5.41 -17.13
C SER A 156 20.96 4.58 -17.04
N ARG A 157 22.13 5.23 -17.07
CA ARG A 157 23.45 4.55 -17.06
C ARG A 157 23.73 3.75 -15.77
N ASP A 158 23.13 4.16 -14.65
CA ASP A 158 23.44 3.61 -13.32
C ASP A 158 22.51 2.45 -12.90
N ALA A 159 21.68 1.92 -13.79
CA ALA A 159 20.66 0.95 -13.43
C ALA A 159 21.16 -0.50 -13.43
N ALA A 160 20.88 -1.23 -12.35
CA ALA A 160 20.93 -2.70 -12.32
C ALA A 160 20.12 -3.33 -13.48
N ALA A 161 19.00 -2.69 -13.85
CA ALA A 161 18.17 -3.09 -14.98
C ALA A 161 18.92 -3.12 -16.34
N LEU A 162 19.87 -2.21 -16.58
CA LEU A 162 20.66 -2.27 -17.83
C LEU A 162 21.54 -3.51 -17.85
N ARG A 163 22.17 -3.84 -16.71
CA ARG A 163 22.98 -5.06 -16.58
C ARG A 163 22.12 -6.30 -16.80
N ASP A 164 20.94 -6.37 -16.19
CA ASP A 164 20.02 -7.51 -16.35
C ASP A 164 19.59 -7.71 -17.80
N VAL A 165 19.27 -6.63 -18.52
CA VAL A 165 18.94 -6.68 -19.95
C VAL A 165 20.13 -7.19 -20.76
N LEU A 166 21.32 -6.62 -20.56
CA LEU A 166 22.53 -7.01 -21.30
C LEU A 166 22.94 -8.46 -21.02
N THR A 167 22.92 -8.89 -19.76
CA THR A 167 23.22 -10.28 -19.37
C THR A 167 22.19 -11.25 -19.95
N THR A 168 20.90 -10.89 -19.96
CA THR A 168 19.85 -11.71 -20.56
C THR A 168 20.02 -11.83 -22.08
N LEU A 169 20.32 -10.73 -22.76
CA LEU A 169 20.56 -10.72 -24.21
C LEU A 169 21.81 -11.48 -24.59
N ALA A 170 22.92 -11.29 -23.89
CA ALA A 170 24.16 -12.04 -24.10
C ALA A 170 23.95 -13.56 -23.97
N ARG A 171 23.08 -13.99 -23.05
CA ARG A 171 22.77 -15.42 -22.86
C ARG A 171 21.80 -15.97 -23.92
N ARG A 172 20.83 -15.17 -24.38
CA ARG A 172 19.76 -15.66 -25.29
C ARG A 172 20.09 -15.46 -26.77
N ASN A 173 20.80 -14.40 -27.12
CA ASN A 173 21.18 -14.08 -28.49
C ASN A 173 22.43 -13.16 -28.50
N PRO A 174 23.64 -13.72 -28.31
CA PRO A 174 24.87 -12.93 -28.19
C PRO A 174 25.25 -12.16 -29.46
N SER A 175 24.72 -12.56 -30.62
CA SER A 175 25.01 -11.93 -31.91
C SER A 175 24.20 -10.67 -32.19
N ILE A 176 23.20 -10.35 -31.36
CA ILE A 176 22.35 -9.18 -31.58
C ILE A 176 23.05 -7.90 -31.12
N GLU A 177 23.06 -6.89 -31.98
CA GLU A 177 23.60 -5.57 -31.64
C GLU A 177 22.69 -4.88 -30.62
N VAL A 178 23.27 -4.30 -29.57
CA VAL A 178 22.53 -3.56 -28.54
C VAL A 178 23.02 -2.12 -28.51
N VAL A 179 22.10 -1.17 -28.74
CA VAL A 179 22.39 0.26 -28.73
C VAL A 179 21.78 0.88 -27.49
N VAL A 180 22.61 1.45 -26.60
CA VAL A 180 22.14 2.04 -25.34
C VAL A 180 21.97 3.56 -25.51
N PHE A 181 20.77 4.04 -25.21
CA PHE A 181 20.42 5.46 -25.21
C PHE A 181 20.26 5.93 -23.75
N PRO A 182 21.31 6.53 -23.17
CA PRO A 182 21.31 6.93 -21.77
C PRO A 182 20.38 8.12 -21.56
N VAL A 183 19.31 7.94 -20.78
CA VAL A 183 18.39 9.01 -20.39
C VAL A 183 18.03 8.94 -18.92
N GLN A 184 17.64 10.08 -18.36
CA GLN A 184 16.99 10.13 -17.06
C GLN A 184 15.59 9.53 -17.19
N VAL A 185 15.31 8.45 -16.47
CA VAL A 185 14.04 7.69 -16.54
C VAL A 185 13.04 8.07 -15.44
N GLN A 186 13.42 8.94 -14.51
CA GLN A 186 12.61 9.37 -13.38
C GLN A 186 12.89 10.82 -12.99
N GLY A 187 11.90 11.47 -12.38
CA GLY A 187 11.97 12.88 -11.99
C GLY A 187 11.52 13.85 -13.08
N GLU A 188 11.60 15.13 -12.77
CA GLU A 188 11.16 16.22 -13.66
C GLU A 188 11.94 16.22 -14.98
N GLY A 189 11.24 16.41 -16.10
CA GLY A 189 11.82 16.40 -17.44
C GLY A 189 12.18 15.02 -18.02
N ALA A 190 11.88 13.92 -17.31
CA ALA A 190 12.18 12.57 -17.80
C ALA A 190 11.35 12.20 -19.04
N ALA A 191 10.07 12.55 -19.06
CA ALA A 191 9.14 12.20 -20.15
C ALA A 191 9.62 12.76 -21.50
N GLU A 192 10.03 14.03 -21.53
CA GLU A 192 10.52 14.72 -22.74
C GLU A 192 11.83 14.11 -23.23
N LYS A 193 12.74 13.78 -22.29
CA LYS A 193 14.02 13.12 -22.61
C LYS A 193 13.80 11.73 -23.19
N ILE A 194 12.91 10.93 -22.60
CA ILE A 194 12.55 9.60 -23.11
C ILE A 194 11.93 9.72 -24.51
N ALA A 195 10.97 10.64 -24.71
CA ALA A 195 10.35 10.87 -26.01
C ALA A 195 11.35 11.34 -27.08
N SER A 196 12.36 12.14 -26.69
CA SER A 196 13.45 12.53 -27.59
C SER A 196 14.33 11.34 -27.96
N ALA A 197 14.72 10.51 -26.98
CA ALA A 197 15.52 9.31 -27.24
C ALA A 197 14.78 8.30 -28.11
N LEU A 198 13.47 8.12 -27.89
CA LEU A 198 12.62 7.27 -28.73
C LEU A 198 12.62 7.74 -30.19
N ARG A 199 12.53 9.07 -30.44
CA ARG A 199 12.60 9.63 -31.79
C ARG A 199 13.96 9.41 -32.46
N ILE A 200 15.03 9.38 -31.69
CA ILE A 200 16.38 9.09 -32.21
C ILE A 200 16.51 7.59 -32.52
N ALA A 201 16.06 6.73 -31.61
CA ALA A 201 16.15 5.27 -31.75
C ALA A 201 15.20 4.69 -32.82
N ALA A 202 14.12 5.40 -33.14
CA ALA A 202 13.16 5.00 -34.16
C ALA A 202 13.55 5.39 -35.60
N ARG A 203 14.73 6.01 -35.79
CA ARG A 203 15.33 6.28 -37.10
C ARG A 203 16.18 5.10 -37.54
#